data_AF-A0A2E9NTZ0-F1
#
_entry.id   AF-A0A2E9NTZ0-F1
#
_cell.length_a   1.000
_cell.length_b   1.000
_cell.length_c   1.000
_cell.angle_alpha   90.00
_cell.angle_beta   90.00
_cell.angle_gamma   90.00
#
_symmetry.space_group_name_H-M   'P 1'
#
loop_
_entity.id
_entity.type
_entity.pdbx_description
1 polymer ?
#
loop_
_entity_poly.entity_id
_entity_poly.type
_entity_poly.pdbx_seq_one_letter_code
_entity_poly.pdbx_strand_id
1 'polypeptide(L)'
;MTAEELVAAKKASKKHRSHKISLNEAIDYAVPRMRPIGGKKSFSVVLDDIVSLKEKHDLRKESLRDFRNRSQRLRDSFGDVPISDLKPKGLSSWLNSLKLSRRSTENFFNTLKHIMRYAIGERYIHESPLEGLSNIKKCMLFGIKVEKIPETYAINEVKAIM
;
A
#
# COMPACT_ATOMS: atom_id res chain seq x y z
N MET A 1 -13.87 15.57 -33.29
CA MET A 1 -14.56 15.41 -32.00
C MET A 1 -15.90 14.73 -32.28
N THR A 2 -16.08 13.50 -31.81
CA THR A 2 -17.28 12.70 -32.12
C THR A 2 -18.48 13.17 -31.29
N ALA A 3 -19.69 12.77 -31.68
CA ALA A 3 -20.92 13.09 -30.92
C ALA A 3 -20.86 12.56 -29.48
N GLU A 4 -20.23 11.41 -29.26
CA GLU A 4 -20.00 10.83 -27.93
C GLU A 4 -19.06 11.67 -27.07
N GLU A 5 -17.96 12.18 -27.66
CA GLU A 5 -17.02 13.07 -26.98
C GLU A 5 -17.68 14.38 -26.55
N LEU A 6 -18.58 14.93 -27.38
CA LEU A 6 -19.38 16.12 -27.05
C LEU A 6 -20.30 15.91 -25.86
N VAL A 7 -20.97 14.75 -25.78
CA VAL A 7 -21.86 14.39 -24.68
C VAL A 7 -21.06 14.21 -23.38
N ALA A 8 -19.92 13.53 -23.45
CA ALA A 8 -19.01 13.36 -22.32
C ALA A 8 -18.46 14.70 -21.81
N ALA A 9 -18.02 15.58 -22.71
CA ALA A 9 -17.51 16.91 -22.38
C ALA A 9 -18.59 17.79 -21.71
N LYS A 10 -19.82 17.79 -22.23
CA LYS A 10 -20.95 18.50 -21.62
C LYS A 10 -21.24 17.98 -20.21
N LYS A 11 -21.25 16.66 -20.01
CA LYS A 11 -21.46 16.01 -18.70
C LYS A 11 -20.35 16.36 -17.71
N ALA A 12 -19.09 16.36 -18.16
CA ALA A 12 -17.94 16.76 -17.35
C ALA A 12 -18.02 18.24 -16.93
N SER A 13 -18.36 19.15 -17.86
CA SER A 13 -18.49 20.59 -17.55
C SER A 13 -19.59 20.88 -16.53
N LYS A 14 -20.72 20.15 -16.59
CA LYS A 14 -21.82 20.28 -15.64
C LYS A 14 -21.41 19.85 -14.24
N LYS A 15 -20.64 18.76 -14.12
CA LYS A 15 -20.13 18.23 -12.84
C LYS A 15 -19.06 19.15 -12.21
N HIS A 16 -18.29 19.84 -13.06
CA HIS A 16 -17.27 20.78 -12.61
C HIS A 16 -17.86 22.06 -12.01
N ARG A 17 -18.88 22.66 -12.65
CA ARG A 17 -19.51 23.93 -12.22
C ARG A 17 -20.05 23.95 -10.78
N SER A 18 -20.32 22.79 -10.18
CA SER A 18 -20.81 22.71 -8.79
C SER A 18 -19.70 22.85 -7.73
N HIS A 19 -18.44 22.79 -8.13
CA HIS A 19 -17.28 22.93 -7.25
C HIS A 19 -16.58 24.21 -7.69
N LYS A 20 -16.36 25.18 -6.78
CA LYS A 20 -15.79 26.52 -7.06
C LYS A 20 -14.29 26.47 -7.44
N ILE A 21 -13.91 25.55 -8.29
CA ILE A 21 -12.56 25.28 -8.77
C ILE A 21 -12.60 25.54 -10.29
N SER A 22 -11.53 26.06 -10.87
CA SER A 22 -11.41 26.25 -12.32
C SER A 22 -11.03 24.96 -13.04
N LEU A 23 -11.30 24.89 -14.35
CA LEU A 23 -11.00 23.68 -15.12
C LEU A 23 -9.50 23.42 -15.15
N ASN A 24 -8.69 24.48 -15.20
CA ASN A 24 -7.23 24.40 -15.16
C ASN A 24 -6.75 23.82 -13.83
N GLU A 25 -7.26 24.29 -12.69
CA GLU A 25 -6.90 23.72 -11.38
C GLU A 25 -7.28 22.23 -11.27
N ALA A 26 -8.42 21.83 -11.84
CA ALA A 26 -8.83 20.43 -11.87
C ALA A 26 -7.90 19.58 -12.75
N ILE A 27 -7.44 20.12 -13.88
CA ILE A 27 -6.49 19.46 -14.79
C ILE A 27 -5.11 19.36 -14.13
N ASP A 28 -4.61 20.44 -13.55
CA ASP A 28 -3.33 20.49 -12.83
C ASP A 28 -3.29 19.50 -11.67
N TYR A 29 -4.43 19.31 -11.00
CA TYR A 29 -4.58 18.28 -9.98
C TYR A 29 -4.62 16.85 -10.56
N ALA A 30 -5.34 16.63 -11.66
CA ALA A 30 -5.64 15.30 -12.19
C ALA A 30 -4.52 14.71 -13.06
N VAL A 31 -3.85 15.52 -13.88
CA VAL A 31 -2.83 15.04 -14.85
C VAL A 31 -1.68 14.30 -14.17
N PRO A 32 -1.04 14.82 -13.10
CA PRO A 32 0.05 14.12 -12.42
C PRO A 32 -0.38 12.80 -11.76
N ARG A 33 -1.67 12.67 -11.42
CA ARG A 33 -2.26 11.47 -10.81
C ARG A 33 -2.61 10.40 -11.84
N MET A 34 -3.02 10.81 -13.05
CA MET A 34 -3.35 9.89 -14.14
C MET A 34 -2.13 9.44 -14.93
N ARG A 35 -1.08 10.26 -14.96
CA ARG A 35 0.20 9.97 -15.62
C ARG A 35 1.36 10.38 -14.71
N PRO A 36 1.67 9.57 -13.69
CA PRO A 36 2.86 9.81 -12.89
C PRO A 36 4.11 9.78 -13.77
N ILE A 37 5.14 10.54 -13.38
CA ILE A 37 6.39 10.71 -14.16
C ILE A 37 7.06 9.35 -14.41
N GLY A 38 6.94 8.40 -13.48
CA GLY A 38 7.44 7.03 -13.62
C GLY A 38 6.63 6.10 -14.53
N GLY A 39 5.54 6.58 -15.14
CA GLY A 39 4.72 5.81 -16.07
C GLY A 39 3.90 4.67 -15.42
N LYS A 40 3.48 3.70 -16.25
CA LYS A 40 2.70 2.53 -15.82
C LYS A 40 3.60 1.38 -15.37
N LYS A 41 4.47 1.65 -14.40
CA LYS A 41 5.34 0.59 -13.85
C LYS A 41 4.48 -0.45 -13.13
N SER A 42 4.68 -1.73 -13.45
CA SER A 42 3.99 -2.81 -12.76
C SER A 42 4.51 -2.95 -11.33
N PHE A 43 3.66 -3.46 -10.44
CA PHE A 43 4.03 -3.65 -9.04
C PHE A 43 5.22 -4.60 -8.86
N SER A 44 5.33 -5.63 -9.72
CA SER A 44 6.46 -6.57 -9.75
C SER A 44 7.81 -5.87 -9.95
N VAL A 45 7.90 -4.92 -10.88
CA VAL A 45 9.16 -4.21 -11.15
C VAL A 45 9.50 -3.27 -9.99
N VAL A 46 8.51 -2.60 -9.39
CA VAL A 46 8.74 -1.78 -8.18
C VAL A 46 9.23 -2.64 -7.01
N LEU A 47 8.70 -3.85 -6.86
CA LEU A 47 9.18 -4.82 -5.87
C LEU A 47 10.63 -5.22 -6.13
N ASP A 48 11.01 -5.46 -7.39
CA ASP A 48 12.39 -5.80 -7.74
C ASP A 48 13.36 -4.66 -7.44
N ASP A 49 12.97 -3.42 -7.72
CA ASP A 49 13.78 -2.24 -7.40
C ASP A 49 14.05 -2.13 -5.88
N ILE A 50 13.00 -2.20 -5.06
CA ILE A 50 13.14 -2.01 -3.60
C ILE A 50 13.84 -3.19 -2.94
N VAL A 51 13.65 -4.42 -3.44
CA VAL A 51 14.38 -5.59 -2.98
C VAL A 51 15.86 -5.43 -3.30
N SER A 52 16.20 -5.06 -4.53
CA SER A 52 17.59 -4.83 -4.96
C SER A 52 18.26 -3.72 -4.14
N LEU A 53 17.53 -2.64 -3.84
CA LEU A 53 18.04 -1.56 -2.99
C LEU A 53 18.33 -2.06 -1.57
N LYS A 54 17.41 -2.83 -0.99
CA LYS A 54 17.58 -3.41 0.35
C LYS A 54 18.69 -4.45 0.45
N GLU A 55 19.02 -5.11 -0.65
CA GLU A 55 20.14 -6.07 -0.71
C GLU A 55 21.50 -5.37 -0.75
N LYS A 56 21.56 -4.20 -1.38
CA LYS A 56 22.78 -3.38 -1.42
C LYS A 56 23.09 -2.70 -0.10
N HIS A 57 22.07 -2.45 0.72
CA HIS A 57 22.24 -1.93 2.07
C HIS A 57 22.44 -3.08 3.05
N ASP A 58 23.46 -3.00 3.92
CA ASP A 58 23.85 -4.04 4.88
C ASP A 58 22.78 -4.28 5.98
N LEU A 59 21.66 -4.85 5.57
CA LEU A 59 20.56 -5.22 6.44
C LEU A 59 20.83 -6.59 7.06
N ARG A 60 20.36 -6.76 8.30
CA ARG A 60 20.33 -8.08 8.95
C ARG A 60 19.66 -9.10 8.03
N LYS A 61 20.35 -10.22 7.79
CA LYS A 61 19.91 -11.31 6.89
C LYS A 61 18.46 -11.74 7.14
N GLU A 62 18.07 -11.86 8.40
CA GLU A 62 16.70 -12.22 8.80
C GLU A 62 15.67 -11.21 8.33
N SER A 63 15.93 -9.91 8.50
CA SER A 63 15.01 -8.83 8.08
C SER A 63 14.84 -8.80 6.56
N LEU A 64 15.92 -9.05 5.81
CA LEU A 64 15.86 -9.15 4.35
C LEU A 64 15.05 -10.38 3.91
N ARG A 65 15.28 -11.55 4.51
CA ARG A 65 14.50 -12.78 4.26
C ARG A 65 13.01 -12.55 4.52
N ASP A 66 12.70 -11.94 5.66
CA ASP A 66 11.36 -11.61 6.07
C ASP A 66 10.66 -10.65 5.09
N PHE A 67 11.39 -9.67 4.57
CA PHE A 67 10.90 -8.76 3.56
C PHE A 67 10.64 -9.50 2.24
N ARG A 68 11.61 -10.30 1.75
CA ARG A 68 11.46 -11.11 0.52
C ARG A 68 10.24 -12.02 0.60
N ASN A 69 10.04 -12.74 1.70
CA ASN A 69 8.90 -13.64 1.88
C ASN A 69 7.55 -12.91 1.78
N ARG A 70 7.44 -11.70 2.34
CA ARG A 70 6.21 -10.90 2.26
C ARG A 70 6.03 -10.28 0.88
N SER A 71 7.12 -9.80 0.28
CA SER A 71 7.15 -9.27 -1.09
C SER A 71 6.75 -10.31 -2.12
N GLN A 72 7.14 -11.58 -1.95
CA GLN A 72 6.74 -12.65 -2.85
C GLN A 72 5.22 -12.85 -2.87
N ARG A 73 4.59 -12.97 -1.70
CA ARG A 73 3.12 -13.10 -1.63
C ARG A 73 2.38 -11.91 -2.22
N LEU A 74 2.97 -10.72 -2.09
CA LEU A 74 2.44 -9.51 -2.72
C LEU A 74 2.61 -9.55 -4.25
N ARG A 75 3.77 -10.02 -4.75
CA ARG A 75 4.02 -10.24 -6.17
C ARG A 75 2.99 -11.19 -6.76
N ASP A 76 2.73 -12.31 -6.10
CA ASP A 76 1.79 -13.33 -6.57
C ASP A 76 0.37 -12.78 -6.74
N SER A 77 0.01 -11.72 -6.00
CA SER A 77 -1.34 -11.16 -6.00
C SER A 77 -1.49 -9.89 -6.84
N PHE A 78 -0.43 -9.09 -6.97
CA PHE A 78 -0.49 -7.76 -7.60
C PHE A 78 0.59 -7.53 -8.66
N GLY A 79 1.45 -8.51 -8.95
CA GLY A 79 2.66 -8.34 -9.76
C GLY A 79 2.44 -7.66 -11.10
N ASP A 80 1.39 -8.03 -11.81
CA ASP A 80 1.07 -7.49 -13.14
C ASP A 80 0.24 -6.19 -13.10
N VAL A 81 -0.24 -5.81 -11.92
CA VAL A 81 -1.05 -4.61 -11.74
C VAL A 81 -0.14 -3.38 -11.78
N PRO A 82 -0.43 -2.36 -12.59
CA PRO A 82 0.26 -1.08 -12.51
C PRO A 82 0.14 -0.50 -11.09
N ILE A 83 1.24 -0.02 -10.52
CA ILE A 83 1.22 0.49 -9.14
C ILE A 83 0.27 1.68 -8.96
N SER A 84 0.05 2.47 -10.01
CA SER A 84 -0.92 3.57 -10.07
C SER A 84 -2.37 3.12 -9.95
N ASP A 85 -2.66 1.86 -10.30
CA ASP A 85 -4.03 1.34 -10.41
C ASP A 85 -4.47 0.60 -9.14
N LEU A 86 -3.57 0.47 -8.16
CA LEU A 86 -3.85 -0.17 -6.89
C LEU A 86 -4.83 0.65 -6.06
N LYS A 87 -5.96 0.02 -5.72
CA LYS A 87 -7.04 0.66 -4.98
C LYS A 87 -7.05 0.24 -3.51
N PRO A 88 -7.44 1.14 -2.58
CA PRO A 88 -7.53 0.82 -1.15
C PRO A 88 -8.40 -0.42 -0.89
N LYS A 89 -9.53 -0.54 -1.58
CA LYS A 89 -10.46 -1.67 -1.43
C LYS A 89 -9.82 -3.02 -1.79
N GLY A 90 -9.03 -3.06 -2.87
CA GLY A 90 -8.35 -4.27 -3.30
C GLY A 90 -7.30 -4.73 -2.28
N LEU A 91 -6.48 -3.79 -1.80
CA LEU A 91 -5.46 -4.04 -0.78
C LEU A 91 -6.09 -4.50 0.55
N SER A 92 -7.15 -3.84 1.00
CA SER A 92 -7.89 -4.23 2.20
C SER A 92 -8.52 -5.62 2.08
N SER A 93 -9.15 -5.92 0.94
CA SER A 93 -9.75 -7.25 0.69
C SER A 93 -8.69 -8.34 0.71
N TRP A 94 -7.53 -8.08 0.11
CA TRP A 94 -6.42 -9.01 0.10
C TRP A 94 -5.83 -9.25 1.49
N LEU A 95 -5.63 -8.20 2.30
CA LEU A 95 -5.16 -8.36 3.68
C LEU A 95 -6.11 -9.23 4.51
N ASN A 96 -7.42 -9.04 4.35
CA ASN A 96 -8.43 -9.85 5.02
C ASN A 96 -8.46 -11.30 4.54
N SER A 97 -8.18 -11.55 3.26
CA SER A 97 -8.18 -12.92 2.71
C SER A 97 -7.03 -13.78 3.21
N LEU A 98 -5.95 -13.19 3.76
CA LEU A 98 -4.82 -13.96 4.27
C LEU A 98 -5.15 -14.78 5.53
N LYS A 99 -6.21 -14.42 6.26
CA LYS A 99 -6.64 -15.09 7.51
C LYS A 99 -5.50 -15.31 8.51
N LEU A 100 -4.58 -14.35 8.61
CA LEU A 100 -3.41 -14.42 9.49
C LEU A 100 -3.70 -13.81 10.86
N SER A 101 -2.79 -14.05 11.82
CA SER A 101 -2.81 -13.34 13.09
C SER A 101 -2.67 -11.83 12.88
N ARG A 102 -3.21 -11.06 13.83
CA ARG A 102 -3.12 -9.60 13.88
C ARG A 102 -1.72 -9.06 13.53
N ARG A 103 -0.70 -9.56 14.24
CA ARG A 103 0.70 -9.13 14.06
C ARG A 103 1.20 -9.43 12.65
N SER A 104 0.86 -10.59 12.11
CA SER A 104 1.27 -10.97 10.75
C SER A 104 0.59 -10.09 9.70
N THR A 105 -0.72 -9.84 9.82
CA THR A 105 -1.44 -8.92 8.92
C THR A 105 -0.90 -7.49 9.01
N GLU A 106 -0.59 -7.02 10.21
CA GLU A 106 0.07 -5.71 10.43
C GLU A 106 1.45 -5.64 9.76
N ASN A 107 2.24 -6.73 9.81
CA ASN A 107 3.52 -6.81 9.10
C ASN A 107 3.35 -6.73 7.58
N PHE A 108 2.33 -7.38 7.00
CA PHE A 108 2.01 -7.24 5.57
C PHE A 108 1.59 -5.80 5.22
N PHE A 109 0.74 -5.19 6.05
CA PHE A 109 0.32 -3.81 5.87
C PHE A 109 1.51 -2.82 5.93
N ASN A 110 2.44 -3.03 6.86
CA ASN A 110 3.65 -2.22 6.97
C ASN A 110 4.60 -2.42 5.79
N THR A 111 4.69 -3.66 5.27
CA THR A 111 5.45 -3.96 4.06
C THR A 111 4.87 -3.22 2.86
N LEU A 112 3.54 -3.28 2.66
CA LEU A 112 2.84 -2.51 1.63
C LEU A 112 3.08 -1.01 1.76
N LYS A 113 2.94 -0.44 2.96
CA LYS A 113 3.24 0.97 3.21
C LYS A 113 4.65 1.35 2.81
N HIS A 114 5.63 0.50 3.12
CA HIS A 114 7.02 0.76 2.75
C HIS A 114 7.20 0.81 1.23
N ILE A 115 6.64 -0.16 0.51
CA ILE A 115 6.69 -0.20 -0.96
C ILE A 115 6.02 1.04 -1.57
N MET A 116 4.86 1.45 -1.06
CA MET A 116 4.15 2.64 -1.55
C MET A 116 4.95 3.92 -1.28
N ARG A 117 5.59 4.05 -0.12
CA ARG A 117 6.46 5.21 0.17
C ARG A 117 7.65 5.28 -0.76
N TYR A 118 8.28 4.15 -1.06
CA TYR A 118 9.33 4.07 -2.06
C TYR A 118 8.82 4.53 -3.44
N ALA A 119 7.67 4.01 -3.87
CA ALA A 119 7.06 4.40 -5.15
C ALA A 119 6.70 5.89 -5.24
N ILE A 120 6.31 6.53 -4.13
CA ILE A 120 6.12 7.99 -4.06
C ILE A 120 7.46 8.72 -4.20
N GLY A 121 8.50 8.27 -3.50
CA GLY A 121 9.85 8.84 -3.58
C GLY A 121 10.42 8.83 -5.00
N GLU A 122 10.22 7.73 -5.71
CA GLU A 122 10.61 7.56 -7.12
C GLU A 122 9.60 8.17 -8.12
N ARG A 123 8.54 8.83 -7.64
CA ARG A 123 7.48 9.47 -8.45
C ARG A 123 6.75 8.51 -9.40
N TYR A 124 6.67 7.23 -9.02
CA TYR A 124 5.85 6.21 -9.70
C TYR A 124 4.36 6.37 -9.38
N ILE A 125 4.04 6.90 -8.20
CA ILE A 125 2.69 7.29 -7.79
C ILE A 125 2.73 8.63 -7.07
N HIS A 126 1.62 9.37 -7.12
CA HIS A 126 1.50 10.65 -6.42
C HIS A 126 1.13 10.46 -4.93
N GLU A 127 0.26 9.50 -4.62
CA GLU A 127 -0.26 9.28 -3.28
C GLU A 127 -0.43 7.79 -2.99
N SER A 128 -0.26 7.41 -1.72
CA SER A 128 -0.46 6.02 -1.32
C SER A 128 -1.95 5.71 -1.17
N PRO A 129 -2.47 4.62 -1.77
CA PRO A 129 -3.84 4.17 -1.54
C PRO A 129 -4.09 3.76 -0.07
N LEU A 130 -3.03 3.67 0.76
CA LEU A 130 -3.13 3.35 2.18
C LEU A 130 -3.06 4.57 3.11
N GLU A 131 -2.75 5.77 2.59
CA GLU A 131 -2.59 7.01 3.38
C GLU A 131 -3.90 7.40 4.08
N GLY A 132 -5.04 7.26 3.37
CA GLY A 132 -6.37 7.66 3.84
C GLY A 132 -7.12 6.63 4.70
N LEU A 133 -6.47 5.55 5.14
CA LEU A 133 -7.12 4.54 5.98
C LEU A 133 -7.29 5.06 7.42
N SER A 134 -8.55 5.23 7.84
CA SER A 134 -8.89 5.60 9.22
C SER A 134 -8.43 4.54 10.22
N ASN A 135 -8.22 4.94 11.48
CA ASN A 135 -7.85 4.01 12.54
C ASN A 135 -8.91 2.92 12.75
N ILE A 136 -10.20 3.25 12.58
CA ILE A 136 -11.29 2.27 12.62
C ILE A 136 -11.12 1.22 11.52
N LYS A 137 -10.82 1.62 10.27
CA LYS A 137 -10.55 0.66 9.19
C LYS A 137 -9.31 -0.19 9.45
N LYS A 138 -8.26 0.38 10.04
CA LYS A 138 -7.08 -0.38 10.48
C LYS A 138 -7.44 -1.42 11.54
N CYS A 139 -8.24 -1.06 12.54
CA CYS A 139 -8.77 -2.00 13.53
C CYS A 139 -9.62 -3.09 12.89
N MET A 140 -10.41 -2.80 11.85
CA MET A 140 -11.14 -3.85 11.11
C MET A 140 -10.22 -4.80 10.34
N LEU A 141 -9.08 -4.32 9.85
CA LEU A 141 -8.15 -5.13 9.04
C LEU A 141 -7.33 -6.11 9.87
N PHE A 142 -6.88 -5.71 11.06
CA PHE A 142 -6.00 -6.54 11.86
C PHE A 142 -6.35 -6.60 13.35
N GLY A 143 -7.41 -5.95 13.81
CA GLY A 143 -7.85 -5.99 15.21
C GLY A 143 -7.16 -4.98 16.12
N ILE A 144 -7.63 -4.90 17.37
CA ILE A 144 -7.14 -3.97 18.40
C ILE A 144 -5.85 -4.51 19.02
N LYS A 145 -4.93 -3.60 19.37
CA LYS A 145 -3.75 -3.93 20.17
C LYS A 145 -4.16 -4.23 21.60
N VAL A 146 -4.34 -5.51 21.89
CA VAL A 146 -4.33 -5.99 23.27
C VAL A 146 -2.86 -6.09 23.68
N GLU A 147 -2.44 -5.26 24.63
CA GLU A 147 -1.13 -5.43 25.26
C GLU A 147 -1.17 -6.72 26.09
N LYS A 148 -0.46 -7.74 25.59
CA LYS A 148 -0.19 -8.93 26.38
C LYS A 148 1.02 -8.59 27.26
N ILE A 149 0.79 -8.42 28.56
CA ILE A 149 1.87 -8.38 29.54
C ILE A 149 2.54 -9.77 29.43
N PRO A 150 3.84 -9.86 29.13
CA PRO A 150 4.50 -11.16 29.08
C PRO A 150 4.37 -11.80 30.46
N GLU A 151 3.84 -13.02 30.50
CA GLU A 151 3.86 -13.85 31.69
C GLU A 151 5.33 -14.12 32.01
N THR A 152 5.88 -13.39 32.98
CA THR A 152 7.23 -13.63 33.47
C THR A 152 7.18 -14.85 34.36
N TYR A 153 7.97 -15.87 34.04
CA TYR A 153 8.16 -17.01 34.94
C TYR A 153 8.65 -16.53 36.30
N ALA A 154 8.02 -17.01 37.37
CA ALA A 154 8.56 -16.80 38.71
C ALA A 154 9.87 -17.57 38.84
N ILE A 155 10.80 -17.08 39.68
CA ILE A 155 12.13 -17.71 39.87
C ILE A 155 12.01 -19.21 40.23
N ASN A 156 10.95 -19.59 40.92
CA ASN A 156 10.68 -20.97 41.33
C ASN A 156 10.30 -21.88 40.15
N GLU A 157 9.65 -21.34 39.12
CA GLU A 157 9.28 -22.09 37.90
C GLU A 157 10.52 -22.32 37.02
N VAL A 158 11.44 -21.35 36.97
CA VAL A 158 12.72 -21.50 36.26
C VAL A 158 13.57 -22.61 36.89
N LYS A 159 13.57 -22.73 38.23
CA LYS A 159 14.27 -23.80 38.95
C LYS A 159 13.70 -25.21 38.72
N ALA A 160 12.46 -25.32 38.27
CA ALA A 160 11.84 -26.62 37.94
C ALA A 160 12.12 -27.05 36.49
N ILE A 161 12.59 -26.13 35.65
CA ILE A 161 12.89 -26.35 34.22
C ILE A 161 14.40 -26.60 34.01
N MET A 162 15.25 -26.11 34.93
CA MET A 162 16.70 -26.41 34.99
C MET A 162 16.99 -27.72 35.70
#